data_AF-A0A930SRK2-F1
#
_entry.id   AF-A0A930SRK2-F1
#
_cell.length_a   1.000
_cell.length_b   1.000
_cell.length_c   1.000
_cell.angle_alpha   90.00
_cell.angle_beta   90.00
_cell.angle_gamma   90.00
#
_symmetry.space_group_name_H-M   'P 1'
#
loop_
_entity.id
_entity.type
_entity.pdbx_description
1 polymer ?
#
loop_
_entity_poly.entity_id
_entity_poly.type
_entity_poly.pdbx_seq_one_letter_code
_entity_poly.pdbx_strand_id
1 'polypeptide(L)'
;MELRGIESLGEALNPTSEKKQGSGFAEVLNQGIEALNQSQIKSRDLGQRLAAGEDLELHDVMIAGQEAQIAMRLTMQLRNQALEAYREIMRMPV
;
A
#
# COMPACT_ATOMS: atom_id res chain seq x y z
N MET A 1 11.84 60.57 6.76
CA MET A 1 11.68 59.61 7.85
C MET A 1 10.48 58.79 7.51
N GLU A 2 10.63 57.79 6.65
CA GLU A 2 9.53 56.94 6.23
C GLU A 2 10.07 55.75 5.43
N LEU A 3 9.62 54.56 5.82
CA LEU A 3 9.57 53.34 5.00
C LEU A 3 10.89 52.62 4.67
N ARG A 4 11.63 52.21 5.70
CA ARG A 4 12.68 51.17 5.58
C ARG A 4 12.44 49.92 6.45
N GLY A 5 11.22 49.79 6.99
CA GLY A 5 10.84 48.75 7.96
C GLY A 5 9.97 47.62 7.40
N ILE A 6 9.68 47.59 6.10
CA ILE A 6 8.79 46.57 5.49
C ILE A 6 9.49 45.59 4.53
N GLU A 7 10.77 45.80 4.20
CA GLU A 7 11.53 44.81 3.41
C GLU A 7 11.97 43.59 4.22
N SER A 8 12.07 43.70 5.55
CA SER A 8 12.48 42.59 6.43
C SER A 8 11.35 41.59 6.74
N LEU A 9 10.10 41.89 6.36
CA LEU A 9 8.96 41.01 6.65
C LEU A 9 8.60 40.08 5.48
N GLY A 10 9.39 40.08 4.41
CA GLY A 10 9.28 39.15 3.28
C GLY A 10 10.11 37.86 3.44
N GLU A 11 11.10 37.83 4.34
CA GLU A 11 12.03 36.70 4.47
C GLU A 11 11.57 35.63 5.47
N ALA A 12 10.50 35.89 6.23
CA ALA A 12 9.93 34.94 7.20
C ALA A 12 8.87 33.99 6.60
N LEU A 13 8.59 34.09 5.29
CA LEU A 13 7.61 33.26 4.60
C LEU A 13 8.25 32.48 3.45
N ASN A 14 9.36 31.79 3.76
CA ASN A 14 9.84 30.73 2.89
C ASN A 14 9.40 29.35 3.41
N PRO A 15 8.17 28.88 3.13
CA PRO A 15 7.81 27.49 3.33
C PRO A 15 8.34 26.65 2.15
N THR A 16 9.64 26.69 1.86
CA THR A 16 10.28 25.58 1.11
C THR A 16 10.76 24.52 2.10
N SER A 17 9.86 24.08 2.97
CA SER A 17 9.81 22.65 3.25
C SER A 17 8.90 22.06 2.19
N GLU A 18 9.49 21.84 1.01
CA GLU A 18 9.04 20.79 0.10
C GLU A 18 9.04 19.47 0.91
N LYS A 19 7.96 19.25 1.66
CA LYS A 19 7.56 17.90 1.99
C LYS A 19 7.35 17.24 0.65
N LYS A 20 8.24 16.30 0.32
CA LYS A 20 8.06 15.23 -0.67
C LYS A 20 6.80 14.42 -0.35
N GLN A 21 5.65 15.05 -0.38
CA GLN A 21 4.34 14.48 -0.12
C GLN A 21 3.81 13.96 -1.46
N GLY A 22 4.60 13.07 -2.07
CA GLY A 22 4.37 12.56 -3.42
C GLY A 22 5.15 11.29 -3.72
N SER A 23 6.32 11.11 -3.11
CA SER A 23 7.10 9.86 -3.24
C SER A 23 6.62 8.73 -2.32
N GLY A 24 6.16 9.03 -1.10
CA GLY A 24 5.98 7.99 -0.07
C GLY A 24 4.98 6.89 -0.44
N PHE A 25 3.80 7.25 -0.96
CA PHE A 25 2.78 6.25 -1.32
C PHE A 25 3.15 5.44 -2.56
N ALA A 26 3.71 6.09 -3.59
CA ALA A 26 4.11 5.41 -4.83
C ALA A 26 5.28 4.44 -4.59
N GLU A 27 6.19 4.78 -3.68
CA GLU A 27 7.32 3.94 -3.30
C GLU A 27 6.86 2.73 -2.46
N VAL A 28 5.93 2.93 -1.52
CA VAL A 28 5.29 1.84 -0.76
C VAL A 28 4.46 0.93 -1.69
N LEU A 29 3.76 1.50 -2.67
CA LEU A 29 3.00 0.71 -3.65
C LEU A 29 3.92 -0.14 -4.53
N ASN A 30 5.03 0.42 -5.01
CA ASN A 30 6.04 -0.34 -5.76
C ASN A 30 6.65 -1.47 -4.90
N GLN A 31 6.99 -1.19 -3.65
CA GLN A 31 7.48 -2.22 -2.72
C GLN A 31 6.43 -3.32 -2.48
N GLY A 32 5.15 -2.96 -2.40
CA GLY A 32 4.06 -3.93 -2.27
C GLY A 32 3.88 -4.82 -3.50
N ILE A 33 4.00 -4.26 -4.70
CA ILE A 33 3.97 -5.02 -5.96
C ILE A 33 5.16 -5.99 -6.04
N GLU A 34 6.35 -5.55 -5.62
CA GLU A 34 7.55 -6.38 -5.63
C GLU A 34 7.49 -7.52 -4.60
N ALA A 35 6.97 -7.23 -3.40
CA ALA A 35 6.70 -8.24 -2.39
C ALA A 35 5.66 -9.27 -2.84
N LEU A 36 4.63 -8.85 -3.58
CA LEU A 36 3.63 -9.75 -4.15
C LEU A 36 4.25 -10.68 -5.19
N ASN A 37 5.16 -10.18 -6.04
CA ASN A 37 5.88 -10.99 -7.02
C ASN A 37 6.71 -12.08 -6.33
N GLN A 38 7.48 -11.72 -5.29
CA GLN A 38 8.24 -12.69 -4.50
C GLN A 38 7.35 -13.73 -3.82
N SER A 39 6.21 -13.31 -3.27
CA SER A 39 5.23 -14.22 -2.67
C SER A 39 4.66 -15.20 -3.70
N GLN A 40 4.41 -14.74 -4.93
CA GLN A 40 3.92 -15.57 -6.03
C GLN A 40 4.93 -16.65 -6.44
N ILE A 41 6.22 -16.30 -6.52
CA ILE A 41 7.30 -17.24 -6.80
C ILE A 41 7.39 -18.30 -5.68
N LYS A 42 7.36 -17.86 -4.42
CA LYS A 42 7.40 -18.75 -3.25
C LYS A 42 6.18 -19.68 -3.18
N SER A 43 5.01 -19.19 -3.57
CA SER A 43 3.77 -19.98 -3.62
C SER A 43 3.81 -21.02 -4.73
N ARG A 44 4.45 -20.73 -5.88
CA ARG A 44 4.69 -21.72 -6.93
C ARG A 44 5.63 -22.84 -6.47
N ASP A 45 6.69 -22.50 -5.74
CA ASP A 45 7.60 -23.48 -5.13
C ASP A 45 6.88 -24.37 -4.12
N LEU A 46 6.12 -23.78 -3.19
CA LEU A 46 5.34 -24.53 -2.21
C LEU A 46 4.25 -25.39 -2.87
N GLY A 47 3.59 -24.91 -3.92
CA GLY A 47 2.61 -25.69 -4.68
C GLY A 47 3.24 -26.88 -5.41
N GLN A 48 4.48 -26.74 -5.89
CA GLN A 48 5.22 -27.84 -6.51
C GLN A 48 5.62 -28.91 -5.47
N ARG A 49 5.98 -28.47 -4.25
CA ARG A 49 6.25 -29.37 -3.11
C ARG A 49 4.99 -30.05 -2.59
N LEU A 50 3.86 -29.36 -2.60
CA LEU A 50 2.56 -29.92 -2.22
C LEU A 50 2.08 -30.97 -3.24
N ALA A 51 2.26 -30.71 -4.54
CA ALA A 51 1.99 -31.68 -5.60
C ALA A 51 2.91 -32.92 -5.53
N ALA A 52 4.01 -32.85 -4.77
CA ALA A 52 4.87 -33.99 -4.48
C ALA A 52 4.32 -34.93 -3.38
N GLY A 53 3.16 -34.61 -2.81
CA GLY A 53 2.38 -35.55 -1.98
C GLY A 53 2.73 -35.55 -0.49
N GLU A 54 3.07 -34.40 0.09
CA GLU A 54 3.15 -34.27 1.55
C GLU A 54 1.74 -34.37 2.18
N ASP A 55 1.62 -35.22 3.19
CA ASP A 55 0.39 -35.71 3.84
C ASP A 55 -0.51 -34.57 4.31
N LEU A 56 -1.72 -34.44 3.73
CA LEU A 56 -2.72 -33.45 4.13
C LEU A 56 -4.01 -34.16 4.54
N GLU A 57 -4.39 -34.00 5.80
CA GLU A 57 -5.66 -34.50 6.31
C GLU A 57 -6.82 -33.72 5.66
N LEU A 58 -7.82 -34.42 5.13
CA LEU A 58 -8.94 -33.84 4.35
C LEU A 58 -9.67 -32.67 5.05
N HIS A 59 -9.64 -32.62 6.39
CA HIS A 59 -10.25 -31.55 7.17
C HIS A 59 -9.50 -30.22 7.02
N ASP A 60 -8.17 -30.24 6.89
CA ASP A 60 -7.35 -29.05 6.68
C ASP A 60 -7.63 -28.41 5.31
N VAL A 61 -7.89 -29.22 4.28
CA VAL A 61 -8.25 -28.72 2.95
C VAL A 61 -9.58 -27.96 2.97
N MET A 62 -10.57 -28.44 3.73
CA MET A 62 -11.85 -27.76 3.87
C MET A 62 -11.74 -26.47 4.70
N ILE A 63 -10.97 -26.49 5.79
CA ILE A 63 -10.69 -25.30 6.61
C ILE A 63 -9.94 -24.25 5.78
N ALA A 64 -8.86 -24.64 5.09
CA ALA A 64 -8.09 -23.77 4.22
C ALA A 64 -8.94 -23.19 3.08
N GLY A 65 -9.85 -23.98 2.51
CA GLY A 65 -10.80 -23.51 1.51
C GLY A 65 -11.76 -22.43 2.04
N GLN A 66 -12.28 -22.61 3.26
CA GLN A 66 -13.14 -21.61 3.90
C GLN A 66 -12.37 -20.34 4.28
N GLU A 67 -11.15 -20.48 4.81
CA GLU A 67 -10.26 -19.36 5.12
C GLU A 67 -9.92 -18.55 3.86
N ALA A 68 -9.57 -19.23 2.77
CA ALA A 68 -9.28 -18.59 1.48
C ALA A 68 -10.48 -17.80 0.94
N GLN A 69 -11.71 -18.32 1.08
CA GLN A 69 -12.91 -17.57 0.69
C GLN A 69 -13.14 -16.32 1.55
N ILE A 70 -12.87 -16.38 2.85
CA ILE A 70 -12.99 -15.22 3.74
C ILE A 70 -11.90 -14.20 3.42
N ALA A 71 -10.66 -14.64 3.27
CA ALA A 71 -9.51 -13.80 2.93
C ALA A 71 -9.68 -13.09 1.57
N MET A 72 -10.20 -13.77 0.55
CA MET A 72 -10.50 -13.13 -0.74
C MET A 72 -11.56 -12.02 -0.61
N ARG A 73 -12.62 -12.25 0.16
CA ARG A 73 -13.65 -11.23 0.41
C ARG A 73 -13.07 -10.01 1.11
N LEU A 74 -12.27 -10.24 2.15
CA LEU A 74 -11.59 -9.16 2.87
C LEU A 74 -10.63 -8.38 1.95
N THR A 75 -9.89 -9.08 1.09
CA THR A 75 -8.96 -8.47 0.12
C THR A 75 -9.70 -7.57 -0.86
N MET A 76 -10.87 -7.98 -1.36
CA MET A 76 -11.69 -7.14 -2.24
C MET A 76 -12.17 -5.87 -1.53
N GLN A 77 -12.59 -5.98 -0.26
CA GLN A 77 -12.98 -4.82 0.53
C GLN A 77 -11.80 -3.88 0.77
N LEU A 78 -10.64 -4.42 1.12
CA LEU A 78 -9.43 -3.63 1.32
C LEU A 78 -8.97 -2.92 0.03
N ARG A 79 -9.03 -3.60 -1.12
CA ARG A 79 -8.75 -3.00 -2.44
C ARG A 79 -9.68 -1.83 -2.71
N ASN A 80 -10.97 -2.01 -2.49
CA ASN A 80 -11.96 -0.95 -2.72
C ASN A 80 -11.70 0.24 -1.78
N GLN A 81 -11.44 -0.02 -0.50
CA GLN A 81 -11.15 1.02 0.49
C GLN A 81 -9.84 1.77 0.21
N ALA A 82 -8.80 1.07 -0.26
CA ALA A 82 -7.54 1.68 -0.66
C ALA A 82 -7.70 2.59 -1.89
N LEU A 83 -8.50 2.17 -2.88
CA LEU A 83 -8.86 3.00 -4.03
C LEU A 83 -9.66 4.24 -3.60
N GLU A 84 -10.57 4.09 -2.64
CA GLU A 84 -11.36 5.19 -2.11
C GLU A 84 -10.50 6.18 -1.33
N ALA A 85 -9.62 5.70 -0.46
CA ALA A 85 -8.67 6.52 0.26
C ALA A 85 -7.72 7.28 -0.68
N TYR A 86 -7.26 6.65 -1.76
CA TYR A 86 -6.46 7.32 -2.79
C TYR A 86 -7.24 8.43 -3.49
N ARG A 87 -8.49 8.16 -3.88
CA ARG A 87 -9.37 9.18 -4.48
C ARG A 87 -9.65 10.33 -3.54
N GLU A 88 -9.85 10.06 -2.25
CA GLU A 88 -10.11 11.08 -1.23
C GLU A 88 -8.90 12.00 -1.02
N ILE A 89 -7.70 11.42 -0.91
CA ILE A 89 -6.45 12.20 -0.81
C ILE A 89 -6.25 13.08 -2.03
N MET A 90 -6.58 12.60 -3.23
CA MET A 90 -6.50 13.40 -4.46
C MET A 90 -7.58 14.49 -4.57
N ARG A 91 -8.71 14.31 -3.89
CA ARG A 91 -9.84 15.25 -3.91
C ARG A 91 -9.75 16.33 -2.85
N MET A 92 -8.91 16.16 -1.83
CA MET A 92 -8.59 17.26 -0.92
C MET A 92 -7.91 18.37 -1.73
N PRO A 93 -8.59 19.51 -1.95
CA PRO A 93 -7.92 20.69 -2.46
C PRO A 93 -6.97 21.14 -1.35
N VAL A 94 -5.71 21.35 -1.70
CA VAL A 94 -4.80 22.15 -0.87
C VAL A 94 -5.27 23.61 -0.83
#